data_AF-A0A8R1E1N2-F1
#
_entry.id   AF-A0A8R1E1N2-F1
#
_cell.length_a   1.000
_cell.length_b   1.000
_cell.length_c   1.000
_cell.angle_alpha   90.00
_cell.angle_beta   90.00
_cell.angle_gamma   90.00
#
_symmetry.space_group_name_H-M   'P 1'
#
loop_
_entity.id
_entity.type
_entity.pdbx_description
1 polymer ?
#
loop_
_entity_poly.entity_id
_entity_poly.type
_entity_poly.pdbx_seq_one_letter_code
_entity_poly.pdbx_strand_id
1 'polypeptide(L)'
;MNSSGPLNPADVSLNSSYPSPIVVPLDFIDKQSQASREELNIDESGLYVMSKALEEFMRRILRESTNNCAEELTYDRIAEFIANSEFKALKEFFPERVRFADVMDQMCKSE
;
A
#
# COMPACT_ATOMS: atom_id res chain seq x y z
N MET A 1 -33.67 -14.78 26.29
CA MET A 1 -34.28 -13.46 26.04
C MET A 1 -33.12 -12.51 25.80
N ASN A 2 -32.77 -12.28 24.53
CA ASN A 2 -31.59 -11.48 24.18
C ASN A 2 -32.04 -10.02 24.04
N SER A 3 -31.71 -9.22 25.04
CA SER A 3 -32.00 -7.78 25.08
C SER A 3 -31.26 -7.08 23.93
N SER A 4 -32.02 -6.66 22.91
CA SER A 4 -31.58 -5.69 21.90
C SER A 4 -31.85 -4.29 22.45
N GLY A 5 -31.05 -3.87 23.44
CA GLY A 5 -30.97 -2.48 23.86
C GLY A 5 -30.00 -1.69 22.98
N PRO A 6 -30.09 -0.36 22.91
CA PRO A 6 -29.06 0.45 22.27
C PRO A 6 -27.71 0.18 22.94
N LEU A 7 -26.66 0.03 22.13
CA LEU A 7 -25.30 -0.16 22.62
C LEU A 7 -24.95 1.00 23.57
N ASN A 8 -24.57 0.67 24.81
CA ASN A 8 -24.15 1.69 25.76
C ASN A 8 -22.78 2.23 25.28
N PRO A 9 -22.55 3.56 25.19
CA PRO A 9 -21.26 4.10 24.78
C PRO A 9 -20.09 3.63 25.67
N ALA A 10 -20.38 3.20 26.90
CA ALA A 10 -19.43 2.59 27.82
C ALA A 10 -19.07 1.12 27.48
N ASP A 11 -19.89 0.44 26.66
CA ASP A 11 -19.64 -0.94 26.21
C ASP A 11 -18.70 -0.98 24.99
N VAL A 12 -18.47 0.16 24.34
CA VAL A 12 -17.44 0.30 23.32
C VAL A 12 -16.12 0.47 24.04
N SER A 13 -15.32 -0.59 24.09
CA SER A 13 -13.95 -0.50 24.61
C SER A 13 -13.21 0.59 23.83
N LEU A 14 -12.94 1.73 24.47
CA LEU A 14 -12.09 2.81 23.94
C LEU A 14 -10.66 2.33 23.65
N ASN A 15 -10.35 1.09 24.04
CA ASN A 15 -9.14 0.36 23.72
C ASN A 15 -9.23 -0.41 22.40
N SER A 16 -10.10 -0.01 21.45
CA SER A 16 -9.79 -0.28 20.05
C SER A 16 -8.48 0.43 19.78
N SER A 17 -7.37 -0.27 19.99
CA SER A 17 -6.03 0.21 19.70
C SER A 17 -6.07 0.54 18.23
N TYR A 18 -6.29 1.83 17.91
CA TYR A 18 -5.99 2.31 16.58
C TYR A 18 -4.55 1.84 16.35
N PRO A 19 -4.28 1.08 15.29
CA PRO A 19 -2.93 0.61 15.02
C PRO A 19 -2.03 1.82 15.12
N SER A 20 -0.97 1.70 15.94
CA SER A 20 -0.04 2.81 16.13
C SER A 20 0.36 3.34 14.76
N PRO A 21 0.35 4.67 14.54
CA PRO A 21 0.65 5.23 13.23
C PRO A 21 1.97 4.64 12.74
N ILE A 22 2.00 4.22 11.48
CA ILE A 22 3.22 3.71 10.86
C ILE A 22 4.09 4.93 10.62
N VAL A 23 4.93 5.27 11.58
CA VAL A 23 5.84 6.40 11.46
C VAL A 23 7.02 5.95 10.61
N VAL A 24 7.05 6.39 9.35
CA VAL A 24 8.25 6.27 8.54
C VAL A 24 9.33 7.18 9.16
N PRO A 25 10.48 6.64 9.59
CA PRO A 25 11.53 7.44 10.21
C PRO A 25 12.01 8.56 9.29
N LEU A 26 12.15 9.78 9.80
CA LEU A 26 12.62 10.91 8.99
C LEU A 26 14.06 10.67 8.49
N ASP A 27 14.92 10.04 9.29
CA ASP A 27 16.27 9.64 8.88
C ASP A 27 16.27 8.71 7.66
N PHE A 28 15.22 7.89 7.50
CA PHE A 28 15.08 7.03 6.33
C PHE A 28 14.72 7.85 5.10
N ILE A 29 13.72 8.74 5.21
CA ILE A 29 13.33 9.65 4.12
C ILE A 29 14.50 10.52 3.70
N ASP A 30 15.24 11.06 4.66
CA ASP A 30 16.39 11.93 4.41
C ASP A 30 17.47 11.21 3.59
N LYS A 31 17.82 9.98 3.99
CA LYS A 31 18.79 9.15 3.25
C LYS A 31 18.32 8.79 1.84
N GLN A 32 17.04 8.49 1.65
CA GLN A 32 16.50 8.10 0.32
C GLN A 32 16.30 9.30 -0.59
N SER A 33 16.06 10.49 -0.03
CA SER A 33 15.81 11.73 -0.78
C SER A 33 17.04 12.63 -0.90
N GLN A 34 18.21 12.22 -0.40
CA GLN A 34 19.39 13.07 -0.31
C GLN A 34 19.76 13.77 -1.63
N ALA A 35 19.77 13.03 -2.74
CA ALA A 35 20.05 13.59 -4.06
C ALA A 35 19.02 14.64 -4.50
N SER A 36 17.73 14.38 -4.24
CA SER A 36 16.64 15.29 -4.58
C SER A 36 16.52 16.47 -3.60
N ARG A 37 16.98 16.30 -2.35
CA ARG A 37 16.94 17.32 -1.30
C ARG A 37 17.86 18.48 -1.62
N GLU A 38 19.07 18.19 -2.10
CA GLU A 38 20.04 19.20 -2.51
C GLU A 38 19.59 19.95 -3.77
N GLU A 39 18.92 19.25 -4.69
CA GLU A 39 18.38 19.84 -5.93
C GLU A 39 17.15 20.72 -5.66
N LEU A 40 16.22 20.26 -4.82
CA LEU A 40 14.92 20.88 -4.59
C LEU A 40 14.86 21.76 -3.32
N ASN A 41 15.96 21.87 -2.58
CA ASN A 41 16.06 22.58 -1.29
C ASN A 41 14.95 22.17 -0.30
N ILE A 42 14.77 20.85 -0.11
CA ILE A 42 13.73 20.31 0.77
C ILE A 42 14.11 20.56 2.24
N ASP A 43 13.21 21.25 2.95
CA ASP A 43 13.32 21.55 4.37
C ASP A 43 12.75 20.39 5.23
N GLU A 44 12.84 20.53 6.54
CA GLU A 44 12.36 19.50 7.48
C GLU A 44 10.84 19.28 7.36
N SER A 45 10.07 20.32 7.04
CA SER A 45 8.63 20.19 6.81
C SER A 45 8.31 19.34 5.58
N GLY A 46 9.09 19.49 4.50
CA GLY A 46 9.02 18.63 3.32
C GLY A 46 9.36 17.17 3.62
N LEU A 47 10.36 16.90 4.46
CA LEU A 47 10.69 15.53 4.90
C LEU A 47 9.52 14.88 5.65
N TYR A 48 8.84 15.63 6.51
CA TYR A 48 7.66 15.16 7.23
C TYR A 48 6.49 14.85 6.29
N VAL A 49 6.23 15.72 5.31
CA VAL A 49 5.20 15.49 4.29
C VAL A 49 5.50 14.22 3.49
N MET A 50 6.75 14.00 3.08
CA MET A 50 7.16 12.78 2.36
C MET A 50 7.00 11.52 3.23
N SER A 51 7.33 11.59 4.52
CA SER A 51 7.09 10.49 5.47
C SER A 51 5.61 10.11 5.53
N LYS A 52 4.71 11.11 5.61
CA LYS A 52 3.26 10.88 5.61
C LYS A 52 2.72 10.38 4.28
N ALA A 53 3.23 10.90 3.16
CA ALA A 53 2.86 10.41 1.84
C ALA A 53 3.25 8.94 1.66
N LEU A 54 4.42 8.52 2.14
CA LEU A 54 4.84 7.12 2.10
C LEU A 54 3.98 6.23 3.00
N GLU A 55 3.62 6.70 4.19
CA GLU A 55 2.68 5.98 5.08
C GLU A 55 1.34 5.72 4.37
N GLU A 56 0.74 6.75 3.76
CA GLU A 56 -0.55 6.63 3.07
C GLU A 56 -0.45 5.76 1.80
N PHE A 57 0.66 5.87 1.06
CA PHE A 57 0.94 5.00 -0.08
C PHE A 57 0.96 3.51 0.33
N MET A 58 1.68 3.18 1.40
CA MET A 58 1.76 1.81 1.93
C MET A 58 0.40 1.32 2.41
N ARG A 59 -0.35 2.15 3.16
CA ARG A 59 -1.71 1.81 3.62
C ARG A 59 -2.63 1.50 2.44
N ARG A 60 -2.56 2.30 1.38
CA ARG A 60 -3.40 2.12 0.20
C ARG A 60 -3.05 0.84 -0.57
N ILE A 61 -1.76 0.53 -0.75
CA ILE A 61 -1.34 -0.75 -1.34
C ILE A 61 -1.88 -1.93 -0.52
N LEU A 62 -1.67 -1.91 0.79
CA LEU A 62 -2.09 -3.02 1.66
C LEU A 62 -3.60 -3.21 1.64
N ARG A 63 -4.37 -2.12 1.76
CA ARG A 63 -5.83 -2.18 1.74
C ARG A 63 -6.37 -2.68 0.40
N GLU A 64 -5.95 -2.07 -0.70
CA GLU A 64 -6.51 -2.39 -2.01
C GLU A 64 -6.06 -3.75 -2.53
N SER A 65 -4.83 -4.18 -2.22
CA SER A 65 -4.33 -5.50 -2.61
C SER A 65 -4.97 -6.65 -1.81
N THR A 66 -5.66 -6.36 -0.70
CA THR A 66 -6.34 -7.35 0.17
C THR A 66 -7.87 -7.27 0.11
N ASN A 67 -8.45 -6.23 -0.50
CA ASN A 67 -9.90 -5.95 -0.49
C ASN A 67 -10.80 -7.06 -1.08
N ASN A 68 -10.26 -8.06 -1.80
CA ASN A 68 -11.03 -9.13 -2.45
C ASN A 68 -11.13 -10.43 -1.62
N CYS A 69 -11.34 -10.32 -0.30
CA CYS A 69 -11.36 -11.48 0.63
C CYS A 69 -10.08 -12.33 0.57
N ALA A 70 -8.97 -11.75 0.12
CA ALA A 70 -7.69 -12.43 0.13
C ALA A 70 -7.15 -12.44 1.56
N GLU A 71 -6.94 -13.63 2.12
CA GLU A 71 -6.34 -13.80 3.45
C GLU A 71 -4.88 -13.33 3.46
N GLU A 72 -4.22 -13.29 2.29
CA GLU A 72 -2.80 -13.01 2.14
C GLU A 72 -2.50 -11.95 1.08
N LEU A 73 -1.56 -11.07 1.42
CA LEU A 73 -0.97 -10.12 0.48
C LEU A 73 0.04 -10.86 -0.41
N THR A 74 -0.22 -10.93 -1.71
CA THR A 74 0.68 -11.56 -2.69
C THR A 74 1.27 -10.53 -3.65
N TYR A 75 2.45 -10.85 -4.19
CA TYR A 75 3.11 -9.98 -5.18
C TYR A 75 2.21 -9.71 -6.39
N ASP A 76 1.52 -10.73 -6.90
CA ASP A 76 0.69 -10.60 -8.10
C ASP A 76 -0.46 -9.61 -7.87
N ARG A 77 -1.04 -9.57 -6.66
CA ARG A 77 -2.06 -8.58 -6.28
C ARG A 77 -1.51 -7.16 -6.21
N ILE A 78 -0.29 -7.00 -5.68
CA ILE A 78 0.38 -5.69 -5.65
C ILE A 78 0.67 -5.22 -7.08
N ALA A 79 1.20 -6.09 -7.94
CA ALA A 79 1.49 -5.77 -9.33
C ALA A 79 0.21 -5.42 -10.11
N GLU A 80 -0.86 -6.21 -9.94
CA GLU A 80 -2.18 -5.95 -10.51
C GLU A 80 -2.75 -4.61 -10.02
N PHE A 81 -2.67 -4.31 -8.72
CA PHE A 81 -3.11 -3.03 -8.17
C PHE A 81 -2.32 -1.85 -8.75
N ILE A 82 -1.00 -1.93 -8.79
CA ILE A 82 -0.14 -0.86 -9.31
C ILE A 82 -0.42 -0.62 -10.80
N ALA A 83 -0.57 -1.68 -11.59
CA ALA A 83 -0.87 -1.57 -13.02
C ALA A 83 -2.22 -0.89 -13.29
N ASN A 84 -3.20 -1.03 -12.39
CA ASN A 84 -4.58 -0.55 -12.57
C ASN A 84 -4.94 0.68 -11.71
N SER A 85 -3.99 1.26 -10.98
CA SER A 85 -4.21 2.42 -10.10
C SER A 85 -3.54 3.69 -10.62
N GLU A 86 -3.67 4.78 -9.86
CA GLU A 86 -2.93 6.03 -10.11
C GLU A 86 -1.41 5.86 -10.07
N PHE A 87 -0.92 4.74 -9.51
CA PHE A 87 0.50 4.42 -9.39
C PHE A 87 1.06 3.69 -10.61
N LYS A 88 0.35 3.66 -11.75
CA LYS A 88 0.80 2.98 -12.99
C LYS A 88 2.20 3.37 -13.48
N ALA A 89 2.70 4.55 -13.10
CA ALA A 89 4.08 4.97 -13.36
C ALA A 89 5.12 4.03 -12.72
N LEU A 90 4.74 3.28 -11.68
CA LEU A 90 5.57 2.31 -10.98
C LEU A 90 5.49 0.91 -11.61
N LYS A 91 4.72 0.70 -12.69
CA LYS A 91 4.53 -0.64 -13.29
C LYS A 91 5.84 -1.33 -13.68
N GLU A 92 6.85 -0.56 -14.09
CA GLU A 92 8.17 -1.11 -14.44
C GLU A 92 8.93 -1.68 -13.22
N PHE A 93 8.67 -1.15 -12.02
CA PHE A 93 9.23 -1.67 -10.78
C PHE A 93 8.43 -2.86 -10.22
N PHE A 94 7.17 -3.01 -10.64
CA PHE A 94 6.26 -4.07 -10.23
C PHE A 94 5.65 -4.79 -11.44
N PRO A 95 6.47 -5.47 -12.27
CA PRO A 95 5.96 -6.15 -13.45
C PRO A 95 5.00 -7.28 -13.07
N GLU A 96 3.85 -7.34 -13.74
CA GLU A 96 2.89 -8.44 -13.63
C GLU A 96 3.58 -9.74 -14.07
N ARG A 97 3.56 -10.76 -13.22
CA ARG A 97 4.12 -12.08 -13.55
C ARG A 97 3.12 -12.82 -14.42
N VAL A 98 3.56 -13.25 -15.59
CA VAL A 98 2.78 -14.14 -16.45
C VAL A 98 3.13 -15.57 -16.09
N ARG A 99 2.13 -16.44 -15.91
CA ARG A 99 2.40 -17.86 -15.70
C ARG A 99 2.91 -18.45 -17.00
N PHE A 100 3.94 -19.28 -16.92
CA PHE A 100 4.54 -19.93 -18.08
C PHE A 100 3.50 -20.69 -18.95
N ALA A 101 2.51 -21.32 -18.31
CA ALA A 101 1.42 -22.00 -19.00
C ALA A 101 0.58 -21.06 -19.90
N ASP A 102 0.32 -19.83 -19.46
CA ASP A 102 -0.46 -18.85 -20.23
C ASP A 102 0.34 -18.37 -21.46
N VAL A 103 1.67 -18.28 -21.34
CA VAL A 103 2.58 -17.97 -22.47
C VAL A 103 2.57 -19.10 -23.51
N MET A 104 2.67 -20.35 -23.05
CA MET A 104 2.64 -21.51 -23.95
C MET A 104 1.30 -21.64 -24.67
N ASP A 105 0.18 -21.37 -23.99
CA ASP A 105 -1.15 -21.41 -24.59
C ASP A 105 -1.34 -20.31 -25.66
N GLN A 106 -0.77 -19.11 -25.46
CA GLN A 106 -0.75 -18.07 -26.49
C GLN A 106 0.14 -18.44 -27.69
N MET A 107 1.30 -19.07 -27.46
CA MET A 107 2.17 -19.54 -28.55
C MET A 107 1.49 -20.61 -29.41
N CYS A 108 0.81 -21.58 -28.78
CA CYS A 108 0.07 -22.61 -29.53
C CYS A 108 -1.17 -22.09 -30.26
N LYS A 109 -1.75 -20.96 -29.84
CA LYS A 109 -2.89 -20.30 -30.51
C LYS A 109 -2.50 -19.36 -31.65
N SER A 110 -1.20 -19.09 -31.79
CA SER A 110 -0.65 -18.19 -32.82
C SER A 110 -0.17 -18.94 -34.08
N GLU A 111 -0.34 -20.26 -34.10
CA GLU A 111 -0.16 -21.16 -35.27
C GLU A 111 -1.52 -21.49 -35.92
#